data_AF-A0AAV4V566-F1
#
_entry.id   AF-A0AAV4V566-F1
#
_cell.length_a   1.000
_cell.length_b   1.000
_cell.length_c   1.000
_cell.angle_alpha   90.00
_cell.angle_beta   90.00
_cell.angle_gamma   90.00
#
_symmetry.space_group_name_H-M   'P 1'
#
loop_
_entity.id
_entity.type
_entity.pdbx_description
1 polymer ?
#
loop_
_entity_poly.entity_id
_entity_poly.type
_entity_poly.pdbx_seq_one_letter_code
_entity_poly.pdbx_strand_id
1 'polypeptide(L)'
;MLEAGNIFDDSEIKTELFTSLNKNPLDSNCLKPLFECIKNAVEKVSTRKPDGFVLFIDEISLLVNLGASLPAISSFVQQCYTLCAKLSNIPGNLLIGSIIDECDSENERLINYLTYIADINIKLEGLKTGYSKETDGKISIEVKNKSKCISSHQKQLFKVTDKGTKLLPLGI
;
A
#
# COMPACT_ATOMS: atom_id res chain seq x y z
N MET A 1 19.60 -10.19 -7.25
CA MET A 1 19.84 -9.36 -6.05
C MET A 1 18.89 -8.17 -6.12
N LEU A 2 17.89 -8.11 -5.23
CA LEU A 2 17.07 -6.90 -5.05
C LEU A 2 17.84 -6.02 -4.07
N GLU A 3 18.49 -4.96 -4.56
CA GLU A 3 19.04 -3.94 -3.67
C GLU A 3 17.88 -3.09 -3.14
N ALA A 4 17.58 -3.23 -1.84
CA ALA A 4 16.77 -2.27 -1.11
C ALA A 4 17.62 -1.02 -0.87
N GLY A 5 17.64 -0.10 -1.82
CA GLY A 5 18.28 1.21 -1.64
C GLY A 5 17.44 2.04 -0.67
N ASN A 6 17.99 2.35 0.51
CA ASN A 6 17.39 3.37 1.38
C ASN A 6 17.81 4.74 0.82
N ILE A 7 16.90 5.43 0.14
CA ILE A 7 17.17 6.62 -0.71
C ILE A 7 16.82 7.94 0.02
N PHE A 8 16.73 7.94 1.35
CA PHE A 8 16.30 9.11 2.11
C PHE A 8 17.49 9.82 2.76
N ASP A 9 17.74 11.06 2.34
CA ASP A 9 18.42 12.04 3.19
C ASP A 9 17.34 12.60 4.13
N ASP A 10 17.29 12.02 5.32
CA ASP A 10 16.04 11.76 6.05
C ASP A 10 15.55 12.98 6.87
N SER A 11 16.31 14.07 6.92
CA SER A 11 16.07 15.20 7.84
C SER A 11 15.31 16.37 7.20
N GLU A 12 15.66 16.75 5.97
CA GLU A 12 15.04 17.88 5.27
C GLU A 12 13.62 17.53 4.80
N ILE A 13 13.43 16.30 4.32
CA ILE A 13 12.14 15.76 3.85
C ILE A 13 11.12 15.71 4.99
N LYS A 14 11.53 15.22 6.18
CA LYS A 14 10.65 15.19 7.36
C LYS A 14 10.18 16.60 7.69
N THR A 15 11.10 17.56 7.68
CA THR A 15 10.80 18.95 8.02
C THR A 15 9.80 19.57 7.02
N GLU A 16 9.97 19.35 5.71
CA GLU A 16 9.06 19.86 4.69
C GLU A 16 7.68 19.18 4.72
N LEU A 17 7.64 17.86 4.92
CA LEU A 17 6.39 17.10 5.02
C LEU A 17 5.57 17.54 6.24
N PHE A 18 6.18 17.57 7.43
CA PHE A 18 5.50 18.01 8.66
C PHE A 18 5.08 19.49 8.56
N THR A 19 5.91 20.34 7.94
CA THR A 19 5.53 21.75 7.71
C THR A 19 4.33 21.87 6.77
N SER A 20 4.27 21.05 5.72
CA SER A 20 3.16 21.05 4.76
C SER A 20 1.86 20.55 5.37
N LEU A 21 1.94 19.46 6.14
CA LEU A 21 0.80 18.90 6.88
C LEU A 21 0.26 19.88 7.94
N ASN A 22 1.14 20.57 8.66
CA ASN A 22 0.75 21.48 9.74
C ASN A 22 0.18 22.81 9.22
N LYS A 23 0.58 23.26 8.02
CA LYS A 23 0.08 24.51 7.41
C LYS A 23 -1.35 24.38 6.89
N ASN A 24 -1.70 23.29 6.22
CA ASN A 24 -3.03 23.04 5.68
C ASN A 24 -3.31 21.53 5.54
N PRO A 25 -3.86 20.86 6.56
CA PRO A 25 -4.15 19.40 6.51
C PRO A 25 -5.21 19.02 5.46
N LEU A 26 -6.04 20.00 5.04
CA LEU A 26 -7.06 19.84 4.00
C LEU A 26 -6.54 20.12 2.58
N ASP A 27 -5.31 20.63 2.42
CA ASP A 27 -4.72 20.85 1.11
C ASP A 27 -4.39 19.50 0.47
N SER A 28 -4.92 19.27 -0.74
CA SER A 28 -4.64 18.04 -1.52
C SER A 28 -3.17 17.90 -1.92
N ASN A 29 -2.37 18.97 -1.74
CA ASN A 29 -0.94 18.99 -2.05
C ASN A 29 -0.04 18.81 -0.81
N CYS A 30 -0.57 18.59 0.39
CA CYS A 30 0.25 18.45 1.60
C CYS A 30 1.23 17.26 1.53
N LEU A 31 0.94 16.25 0.70
CA LEU A 31 1.79 15.07 0.46
C LEU A 31 2.72 15.21 -0.77
N LYS A 32 2.70 16.35 -1.45
CA LYS A 32 3.54 16.58 -2.63
C LYS A 32 5.05 16.45 -2.35
N PRO A 33 5.61 16.93 -1.22
CA PRO A 33 7.03 16.74 -0.93
C PRO A 33 7.42 15.26 -0.86
N LEU A 34 6.57 14.43 -0.25
CA LEU A 34 6.77 12.98 -0.18
C LEU A 34 6.74 12.35 -1.58
N PHE A 35 5.81 12.75 -2.43
CA PHE A 35 5.73 12.26 -3.81
C PHE A 35 6.97 12.61 -4.63
N GLU A 36 7.46 13.86 -4.59
CA GLU A 36 8.65 14.25 -5.34
C GLU A 36 9.90 13.48 -4.88
N CYS A 37 9.99 13.15 -3.59
CA CYS A 37 11.05 12.31 -3.07
C CYS A 37 11.00 10.88 -3.65
N ILE A 38 9.81 10.27 -3.66
CA ILE A 38 9.59 8.95 -4.26
C ILE A 38 9.92 8.98 -5.76
N LYS A 39 9.48 10.02 -6.47
CA LYS A 39 9.76 10.20 -7.89
C LYS A 39 11.27 10.27 -8.16
N ASN A 40 12.00 11.09 -7.43
CA ASN A 40 13.46 11.19 -7.54
C ASN A 40 14.15 9.85 -7.26
N ALA A 41 13.66 9.08 -6.29
CA ALA A 41 14.17 7.75 -5.98
C ALA A 41 13.92 6.76 -7.14
N VAL A 42 12.72 6.75 -7.71
CA VAL A 42 12.37 5.91 -8.87
C VAL A 42 13.18 6.30 -10.11
N GLU A 43 13.42 7.59 -10.35
CA GLU A 43 14.26 8.06 -11.46
C GLU A 43 15.71 7.58 -11.30
N LYS A 44 16.28 7.65 -10.08
CA LYS A 44 17.61 7.11 -9.77
C LYS A 44 17.69 5.61 -10.04
N VAL A 45 16.68 4.84 -9.61
CA VAL A 45 16.62 3.39 -9.89
C VAL A 45 16.50 3.12 -11.39
N SER A 46 15.72 3.93 -12.10
CA SER A 46 15.51 3.81 -13.55
C SER A 46 16.81 3.99 -14.35
N THR A 47 17.77 4.79 -13.87
CA THR A 47 19.08 4.95 -14.53
C THR A 47 19.84 3.62 -14.66
N ARG A 48 19.58 2.66 -13.76
CA ARG A 48 20.19 1.33 -13.77
C ARG A 48 19.55 0.37 -14.76
N LYS A 49 18.47 0.79 -15.44
CA LYS A 49 17.71 0.02 -16.42
C LYS A 49 17.32 -1.39 -15.94
N PRO A 50 16.64 -1.53 -14.78
CA PRO A 50 16.12 -2.82 -14.37
C PRO A 50 14.97 -3.25 -15.30
N ASP A 51 14.68 -4.55 -15.33
CA ASP A 51 13.54 -5.09 -16.09
C ASP A 51 12.18 -4.65 -15.52
N GLY A 52 12.16 -4.11 -14.29
CA GLY A 52 11.00 -3.53 -13.64
C GLY A 52 11.28 -3.14 -12.19
N PHE A 53 10.29 -2.56 -11.50
CA PHE A 53 10.38 -2.20 -10.08
C PHE A 53 9.04 -2.37 -9.35
N VAL A 54 9.11 -2.35 -8.02
CA VAL A 54 7.94 -2.33 -7.14
C VAL A 54 8.07 -1.15 -6.20
N LEU A 55 7.09 -0.26 -6.21
CA LEU A 55 6.92 0.75 -5.17
C LEU A 55 6.06 0.14 -4.07
N PHE A 56 6.68 -0.13 -2.93
CA PHE A 56 6.00 -0.67 -1.76
C PHE A 56 5.81 0.43 -0.71
N ILE A 57 4.55 0.75 -0.40
CA ILE A 57 4.15 1.65 0.68
C ILE A 57 3.63 0.76 1.80
N ASP A 58 4.42 0.62 2.87
CA ASP A 58 4.16 -0.38 3.92
C ASP A 58 2.89 -0.09 4.71
N GLU A 59 2.69 1.15 5.16
CA GLU A 59 1.54 1.50 5.99
C GLU A 59 1.01 2.91 5.69
N ILE A 60 -0.05 2.99 4.88
CA ILE A 60 -0.59 4.26 4.40
C ILE A 60 -1.57 4.95 5.36
N SER A 61 -2.21 4.21 6.28
CA SER A 61 -3.13 4.79 7.26
C SER A 61 -2.43 5.71 8.26
N LEU A 62 -1.11 5.58 8.43
CA LEU A 62 -0.31 6.54 9.20
C LEU A 62 -0.45 7.97 8.68
N LEU A 63 -0.69 8.17 7.38
CA LEU A 63 -0.91 9.51 6.84
C LEU A 63 -2.19 10.15 7.40
N VAL A 64 -3.24 9.37 7.64
CA VAL A 64 -4.47 9.83 8.30
C VAL A 64 -4.15 10.27 9.73
N ASN A 65 -3.38 9.47 10.47
CA ASN A 65 -2.95 9.80 11.84
C ASN A 65 -2.07 11.06 11.90
N LEU A 66 -1.37 11.39 10.82
CA LEU A 66 -0.59 12.63 10.66
C LEU A 66 -1.43 13.83 10.20
N GLY A 67 -2.75 13.67 10.08
CA GLY A 67 -3.70 14.72 9.71
C GLY A 67 -3.92 14.90 8.22
N ALA A 68 -3.40 14.01 7.37
CA ALA A 68 -3.69 14.06 5.94
C ALA A 68 -5.14 13.65 5.66
N SER A 69 -5.86 14.48 4.90
CA SER A 69 -7.22 14.18 4.49
C SER A 69 -7.28 13.07 3.41
N LEU A 70 -8.40 12.33 3.35
CA LEU A 70 -8.62 11.32 2.31
C LEU A 70 -8.43 11.85 0.86
N PRO A 71 -8.88 13.07 0.50
CA PRO A 71 -8.59 13.64 -0.82
C PRO A 71 -7.08 13.82 -1.10
N ALA A 72 -6.30 14.23 -0.11
CA ALA A 72 -4.84 14.36 -0.23
C ALA A 72 -4.19 12.98 -0.44
N ILE A 73 -4.60 11.97 0.34
CA ILE A 73 -4.11 10.60 0.21
C ILE A 73 -4.50 10.01 -1.15
N SER A 74 -5.74 10.20 -1.60
CA SER A 74 -6.21 9.76 -2.92
C SER A 74 -5.38 10.37 -4.05
N SER A 75 -5.11 11.68 -3.98
CA SER A 75 -4.24 12.39 -4.94
C SER A 75 -2.84 11.79 -4.94
N PHE A 76 -2.25 11.58 -3.76
CA PHE A 76 -0.92 10.98 -3.59
C PHE A 76 -0.84 9.55 -4.16
N VAL A 77 -1.82 8.69 -3.86
CA VAL A 77 -1.87 7.32 -4.39
C VAL A 77 -2.00 7.32 -5.91
N GLN A 78 -2.85 8.19 -6.46
CA GLN A 78 -3.00 8.34 -7.91
C GLN A 78 -1.71 8.82 -8.58
N GLN A 79 -0.97 9.73 -7.95
CA GLN A 79 0.34 10.18 -8.43
C GLN A 79 1.35 9.02 -8.43
N CYS A 80 1.39 8.22 -7.36
CA CYS A 80 2.25 7.03 -7.27
C CYS A 80 1.89 5.97 -8.32
N TYR A 81 0.61 5.72 -8.55
CA TYR A 81 0.15 4.81 -9.61
C TYR A 81 0.57 5.33 -11.00
N THR A 82 0.39 6.62 -11.26
CA THR A 82 0.80 7.25 -12.52
C THR A 82 2.31 7.17 -12.73
N LEU A 83 3.10 7.34 -11.67
CA LEU A 83 4.54 7.15 -11.69
C LEU A 83 4.92 5.73 -12.12
N CYS A 84 4.27 4.71 -11.57
CA CYS A 84 4.52 3.30 -11.90
C CYS A 84 4.03 2.88 -13.29
N ALA A 85 2.91 3.46 -13.75
CA ALA A 85 2.24 3.04 -14.98
C ALA A 85 2.65 3.82 -16.23
N LYS A 86 3.03 5.11 -16.10
CA LYS A 86 3.19 6.02 -17.25
C LYS A 86 4.50 6.80 -17.27
N LEU A 87 5.08 7.08 -16.11
CA LEU A 87 6.20 8.01 -16.01
C LEU A 87 7.57 7.31 -16.05
N SER A 88 7.61 6.01 -15.76
CA SER A 88 8.82 5.21 -15.82
C SER A 88 9.01 4.55 -17.19
N ASN A 89 10.23 4.65 -17.74
CA ASN A 89 10.64 3.90 -18.94
C ASN A 89 10.75 2.37 -18.68
N ILE A 90 10.45 1.93 -17.46
CA ILE A 90 10.50 0.56 -16.96
C ILE A 90 9.15 0.23 -16.33
N PRO A 91 8.67 -1.03 -16.39
CA PRO A 91 7.38 -1.40 -15.81
C PRO A 91 7.45 -1.35 -14.27
N GLY A 92 6.48 -0.67 -13.65
CA GLY A 92 6.35 -0.55 -12.20
C GLY A 92 5.07 -1.17 -11.67
N ASN A 93 5.14 -1.78 -10.47
CA ASN A 93 3.96 -2.19 -9.70
C ASN A 93 3.86 -1.37 -8.41
N LEU A 94 2.64 -1.02 -8.02
CA LEU A 94 2.35 -0.33 -6.75
C LEU A 94 1.72 -1.32 -5.77
N LEU A 95 2.35 -1.50 -4.61
CA LEU A 95 1.82 -2.28 -3.50
C LEU A 95 1.63 -1.35 -2.30
N ILE A 96 0.43 -1.35 -1.73
CA ILE A 96 0.05 -0.51 -0.60
C ILE A 96 -0.42 -1.41 0.53
N GLY A 97 0.23 -1.33 1.68
CA GLY A 97 -0.24 -1.90 2.94
C GLY A 97 -1.02 -0.87 3.75
N SER A 98 -2.01 -1.39 4.48
CA SER A 98 -2.80 -0.63 5.43
C SER A 98 -3.31 -1.56 6.52
N ILE A 99 -3.25 -1.12 7.76
CA ILE A 99 -3.92 -1.74 8.89
C ILE A 99 -5.40 -1.36 8.83
N ILE A 100 -6.25 -2.35 9.05
CA ILE A 100 -7.70 -2.17 9.11
C ILE A 100 -8.07 -1.95 10.58
N ASP A 101 -8.62 -0.77 10.87
CA ASP A 101 -9.24 -0.44 12.15
C ASP A 101 -10.74 -0.20 11.92
N GLU A 102 -11.55 -1.18 12.27
CA GLU A 102 -13.01 -1.12 12.08
C GLU A 102 -13.70 -0.13 13.04
N CYS A 103 -12.98 0.43 14.03
CA CYS A 103 -13.51 1.45 14.94
C CYS A 103 -13.23 2.88 14.49
N ASP A 104 -12.34 3.07 13.51
CA ASP A 104 -12.01 4.38 12.94
C ASP A 104 -12.70 4.58 11.59
N SER A 105 -13.70 5.47 11.55
CA SER A 105 -14.44 5.77 10.33
C SER A 105 -13.58 6.37 9.21
N GLU A 106 -12.49 7.08 9.54
CA GLU A 106 -11.59 7.64 8.53
C GLU A 106 -10.69 6.53 7.94
N ASN A 107 -10.21 5.61 8.78
CA ASN A 107 -9.55 4.40 8.32
C ASN A 107 -10.47 3.56 7.43
N GLU A 108 -11.72 3.33 7.85
CA GLU A 108 -12.70 2.58 7.06
C GLU A 108 -12.91 3.20 5.67
N ARG A 109 -13.05 4.53 5.59
CA ARG A 109 -13.17 5.26 4.31
C ARG A 109 -11.93 5.09 3.44
N LEU A 110 -10.74 5.15 4.03
CA LEU A 110 -9.48 4.92 3.31
C LEU A 110 -9.39 3.49 2.76
N ILE A 111 -9.68 2.48 3.58
CA ILE A 111 -9.67 1.07 3.18
C ILE A 111 -10.68 0.82 2.05
N ASN A 112 -11.88 1.40 2.15
CA ASN A 112 -12.90 1.30 1.11
C ASN A 112 -12.43 1.92 -0.21
N TYR A 113 -11.79 3.09 -0.14
CA TYR A 113 -11.19 3.75 -1.29
C TYR A 113 -10.07 2.88 -1.92
N LEU A 114 -9.11 2.41 -1.13
CA LEU A 114 -8.00 1.57 -1.61
C LEU A 114 -8.51 0.28 -2.25
N THR A 115 -9.46 -0.38 -1.59
CA THR A 115 -10.11 -1.59 -2.11
C THR A 115 -10.78 -1.31 -3.44
N TYR A 116 -11.47 -0.17 -3.58
CA TYR A 116 -12.14 0.21 -4.82
C TYR A 116 -11.17 0.40 -5.99
N ILE A 117 -10.04 1.09 -5.76
CA ILE A 117 -9.08 1.41 -6.83
C ILE A 117 -8.14 0.24 -7.16
N ALA A 118 -7.89 -0.68 -6.21
CA ALA A 118 -6.94 -1.77 -6.39
C ALA A 118 -7.36 -2.75 -7.49
N ASP A 119 -6.38 -3.28 -8.22
CA ASP A 119 -6.59 -4.37 -9.18
C ASP A 119 -6.57 -5.74 -8.48
N ILE A 120 -5.82 -5.84 -7.37
CA ILE A 120 -5.76 -7.02 -6.50
C ILE A 120 -5.87 -6.53 -5.06
N ASN A 121 -6.82 -7.10 -4.31
CA ASN A 121 -6.99 -6.86 -2.88
C ASN A 121 -6.59 -8.12 -2.11
N ILE A 122 -5.67 -7.99 -1.15
CA ILE A 122 -5.21 -9.07 -0.29
C ILE A 122 -5.54 -8.69 1.15
N LYS A 123 -6.49 -9.40 1.75
CA LYS A 123 -6.91 -9.18 3.14
C LYS A 123 -6.39 -10.30 4.03
N LEU A 124 -5.70 -9.94 5.11
CA LEU A 124 -5.30 -10.84 6.17
C LEU A 124 -6.19 -10.60 7.39
N GLU A 125 -6.77 -11.65 7.94
CA GLU A 125 -7.64 -11.59 9.11
C GLU A 125 -7.21 -12.66 10.12
N GLY A 126 -7.13 -12.29 11.40
CA GLY A 126 -7.02 -13.27 12.49
C GLY A 126 -8.28 -14.14 12.60
N LEU A 127 -8.18 -15.25 13.33
CA LEU A 127 -9.34 -16.10 13.62
C LEU A 127 -10.29 -15.39 14.59
N LYS A 128 -11.58 -15.28 14.19
CA LYS A 128 -12.62 -14.67 15.03
C LYS A 128 -12.86 -15.40 16.36
N THR A 129 -12.50 -16.68 16.43
CA THR A 129 -12.70 -17.56 17.59
C THR A 129 -11.53 -17.55 18.57
N GLY A 130 -10.49 -16.74 18.33
CA GLY A 130 -9.28 -16.70 19.15
C GLY A 130 -8.15 -17.56 18.56
N TYR A 131 -7.35 -18.19 19.42
CA TYR A 131 -6.13 -18.88 19.01
C TYR A 131 -6.38 -20.32 18.56
N SER A 132 -5.69 -20.76 17.50
CA SER A 132 -5.63 -22.16 17.08
C SER A 132 -4.17 -22.59 16.94
N LYS A 133 -3.86 -23.83 17.33
CA LYS A 133 -2.54 -24.43 17.11
C LYS A 133 -2.30 -24.72 15.63
N GLU A 134 -3.35 -24.90 14.85
CA GLU A 134 -3.27 -25.39 13.48
C GLU A 134 -3.24 -24.26 12.45
N THR A 135 -3.78 -23.09 12.79
CA THR A 135 -3.92 -21.94 11.89
C THR A 135 -3.84 -20.63 12.67
N ASP A 136 -3.26 -19.60 12.07
CA ASP A 136 -3.14 -18.27 12.69
C ASP A 136 -4.19 -17.29 12.15
N GLY A 137 -4.72 -17.55 10.96
CA GLY A 137 -5.72 -16.70 10.36
C GLY A 137 -6.18 -17.15 8.98
N LYS A 138 -6.86 -16.22 8.30
CA LYS A 138 -7.39 -16.36 6.95
C LYS A 138 -6.79 -15.29 6.04
N ILE A 139 -6.40 -15.71 4.85
CA ILE A 139 -6.06 -14.82 3.75
C ILE A 139 -7.19 -14.85 2.72
N SER A 140 -7.62 -13.68 2.27
CA SER A 140 -8.59 -13.51 1.18
C SER A 140 -7.94 -12.72 0.06
N ILE A 141 -7.98 -13.26 -1.16
CA ILE A 141 -7.44 -12.63 -2.36
C ILE A 141 -8.61 -12.38 -3.30
N GLU A 142 -8.80 -11.12 -3.67
CA GLU A 142 -9.77 -10.69 -4.68
C GLU A 142 -8.98 -10.09 -5.85
N VAL A 143 -9.14 -10.67 -7.05
CA VAL A 143 -8.55 -10.13 -8.28
C VAL A 143 -9.68 -9.51 -9.10
N LYS A 144 -9.56 -8.23 -9.42
CA LYS A 144 -10.58 -7.45 -10.13
C LYS A 144 -10.19 -7.32 -11.60
N ASN A 145 -11.03 -7.86 -12.48
CA ASN A 145 -10.94 -7.60 -13.90
C ASN A 145 -11.94 -6.50 -14.28
N LYS A 146 -11.49 -5.25 -14.23
CA LYS A 146 -12.32 -4.07 -14.51
C LYS A 146 -12.85 -4.05 -15.95
N SER A 147 -12.13 -4.62 -16.93
CA SER A 147 -12.57 -4.63 -18.33
C SER A 147 -13.68 -5.63 -18.61
N LYS A 148 -13.78 -6.70 -17.81
CA LYS A 148 -14.84 -7.71 -17.91
C LYS A 148 -15.90 -7.62 -16.81
N CYS A 149 -15.76 -6.69 -15.87
CA CYS A 149 -16.59 -6.58 -14.66
C CYS A 149 -16.71 -7.92 -13.90
N ILE A 150 -15.64 -8.72 -13.88
CA ILE A 150 -15.57 -10.00 -13.17
C ILE A 150 -14.53 -9.88 -12.06
N SER A 151 -14.82 -10.42 -10.88
CA SER A 151 -13.85 -10.61 -9.81
C SER A 151 -13.73 -12.09 -9.44
N SER A 152 -12.49 -12.57 -9.30
CA SER A 152 -12.23 -13.90 -8.71
C SER A 152 -11.89 -13.75 -7.24
N HIS A 153 -12.39 -14.68 -6.43
CA HIS A 153 -12.21 -14.67 -4.99
C HIS A 153 -11.63 -16.00 -4.54
N GLN A 154 -10.53 -15.94 -3.81
CA GLN A 154 -9.90 -17.10 -3.19
C GLN A 154 -9.74 -16.82 -1.70
N LYS A 155 -10.08 -17.82 -0.88
CA LYS A 155 -9.89 -17.76 0.56
C LYS A 155 -9.11 -18.99 1.01
N GLN A 156 -8.12 -18.78 1.86
CA GLN A 156 -7.27 -19.83 2.40
C GLN A 156 -6.97 -19.54 3.87
N LEU A 157 -6.64 -20.58 4.62
CA LEU A 157 -6.10 -20.42 5.96
C LEU A 157 -4.59 -20.25 5.85
N PHE A 158 -3.98 -19.50 6.75
CA PHE A 158 -2.53 -19.40 6.83
C PHE A 158 -2.03 -19.81 8.21
N LYS A 159 -0.82 -20.38 8.22
CA LYS A 159 -0.06 -20.67 9.44
C LYS A 159 1.35 -20.10 9.30
N VAL A 160 1.72 -19.22 10.22
CA VAL A 160 3.07 -18.72 10.39
C VAL A 160 3.86 -19.75 11.20
N THR A 161 5.05 -20.07 10.72
CA THR A 161 6.00 -20.96 11.37
C THR A 161 7.35 -20.27 11.42
N ASP A 162 8.26 -20.75 12.26
CA ASP A 162 9.62 -20.19 12.36
C ASP A 162 10.36 -20.17 11.01
N LYS A 163 9.99 -21.08 10.09
CA LYS A 163 10.58 -21.22 8.75
C LYS A 163 9.81 -20.51 7.64
N GLY A 164 8.76 -19.74 7.97
CA GLY A 164 7.93 -19.02 7.02
C GLY A 164 6.45 -19.38 7.11
N THR A 165 5.68 -19.08 6.07
CA THR A 165 4.22 -19.16 6.09
C THR A 165 3.71 -20.30 5.21
N LYS A 166 2.71 -21.05 5.71
CA LYS A 166 2.02 -22.11 4.96
C LYS A 166 0.59 -21.66 4.66
N LEU A 167 0.14 -21.91 3.42
CA LEU A 167 -1.24 -21.72 3.00
C LEU A 167 -1.97 -23.07 3.01
N LEU A 168 -3.17 -23.10 3.57
CA LEU A 168 -3.99 -24.28 3.75
C LEU A 168 -5.36 -24.03 3.10
N PRO A 169 -5.96 -25.04 2.44
CA PRO A 169 -7.31 -24.91 1.92
C PRO A 169 -8.30 -24.71 3.08
N LEU A 170 -9.39 -24.00 2.82
CA LEU A 170 -10.56 -24.07 3.70
C LEU A 170 -11.16 -25.47 3.54
N GLY A 171 -11.20 -26.25 4.61
CA GLY A 171 -11.81 -27.59 4.59
C GLY A 171 -13.25 -27.52 4.05
N ILE A 172 -13.60 -28.48 3.19
CA ILE A 172 -14.95 -28.70 2.66
C ILE A 172 -15.74 -29.50 3.70
#